data_AF-Q7TM32-F1
#
_entry.id   AF-Q7TM32-F1
#
_cell.length_a   1.000
_cell.length_b   1.000
_cell.length_c   1.000
_cell.angle_alpha   90.00
_cell.angle_beta   90.00
_cell.angle_gamma   90.00
#
_symmetry.space_group_name_H-M   'P 1'
#
loop_
_entity.id
_entity.type
_entity.pdbx_description
1 polymer ?
#
loop_
_entity_poly.entity_id
_entity_poly.type
_entity_poly.pdbx_seq_one_letter_code
_entity_poly.pdbx_strand_id
1 'polypeptide(L)'
;RGHTVVWHSQVPKWVFEDSAGKPLTRDALLARMKDHIQNVMGRYKGRIKGWDVVNEALNEDGTMRQSPWFKIIGDDFVVKAFQYAHEVDPAAELSHNDYN
;
A
#
# COMPACT_ATOMS: atom_id res chain seq x y z
N ARG A 1 -8.38 4.17 14.18
CA ARG A 1 -8.28 3.79 12.76
C ARG A 1 -6.88 4.16 12.31
N GLY A 2 -6.15 3.23 11.72
CA GLY A 2 -4.84 3.51 11.12
C GLY A 2 -5.03 4.04 9.70
N HIS A 3 -4.39 5.14 9.36
CA HIS A 3 -4.50 5.79 8.05
C HIS A 3 -3.12 6.33 7.66
N THR A 4 -2.55 5.95 6.52
CA THR A 4 -2.81 4.78 5.66
C THR A 4 -1.45 4.14 5.35
N VAL A 5 -1.40 2.91 4.84
CA VAL A 5 -0.13 2.20 4.56
C VAL A 5 0.22 2.11 3.08
N VAL A 6 -0.74 2.31 2.16
CA VAL A 6 -0.48 2.41 0.72
C VAL A 6 -1.34 3.53 0.13
N TRP A 7 -0.68 4.55 -0.41
CA TRP A 7 -1.36 5.68 -1.06
C TRP A 7 -0.54 6.20 -2.23
N HIS A 8 -1.19 6.88 -3.17
CA HIS A 8 -0.51 7.54 -4.28
C HIS A 8 0.13 8.88 -3.88
N SER A 9 -0.37 9.50 -2.80
CA SER A 9 0.07 10.80 -2.30
C SER A 9 0.95 10.65 -1.05
N GLN A 10 1.77 11.67 -0.79
CA GLN A 10 2.63 11.78 0.40
C GLN A 10 3.60 10.60 0.62
N VAL A 11 3.96 9.89 -0.44
CA VAL A 11 4.99 8.85 -0.42
C VAL A 11 6.33 9.42 -0.90
N PRO A 12 7.42 9.29 -0.12
CA PRO A 12 8.74 9.74 -0.56
C PRO A 12 9.19 9.07 -1.86
N LYS A 13 9.84 9.82 -2.76
CA LYS A 13 10.29 9.32 -4.08
C LYS A 13 11.13 8.04 -3.99
N TRP A 14 12.00 7.96 -2.99
CA TRP A 14 12.89 6.81 -2.78
C TRP A 14 12.13 5.49 -2.66
N VAL A 15 10.85 5.50 -2.27
CA VAL A 15 10.03 4.28 -2.20
C VAL A 15 9.87 3.63 -3.57
N PHE A 16 9.83 4.41 -4.64
CA PHE A 16 9.63 3.91 -6.01
C PHE A 16 10.93 3.79 -6.81
N GLU A 17 12.03 4.30 -6.28
CA GLU A 17 13.30 4.42 -6.99
C GLU A 17 14.39 3.54 -6.34
N ASP A 18 15.38 3.15 -7.15
CA ASP A 18 16.64 2.57 -6.69
C ASP A 18 17.65 3.66 -6.29
N SER A 19 18.87 3.27 -5.90
CA SER A 19 19.92 4.21 -5.51
C SER A 19 20.44 5.09 -6.65
N ALA A 20 20.10 4.76 -7.91
CA ALA A 20 20.42 5.55 -9.10
C ALA A 20 19.24 6.42 -9.57
N GLY A 21 18.14 6.46 -8.82
CA GLY A 21 16.94 7.24 -9.17
C GLY A 21 16.10 6.60 -10.28
N LYS A 22 16.30 5.32 -10.60
CA LYS A 22 15.49 4.60 -11.60
C LYS A 22 14.29 3.92 -10.93
N PRO A 23 13.15 3.75 -11.62
CA PRO A 23 12.03 2.99 -11.10
C PRO A 23 12.46 1.59 -10.67
N LEU A 24 11.96 1.14 -9.52
CA LEU A 24 12.15 -0.23 -9.06
C LEU A 24 11.54 -1.25 -10.02
N THR A 25 12.01 -2.49 -9.89
CA THR A 25 11.28 -3.64 -10.43
C THR A 25 10.03 -3.91 -9.60
N ARG A 26 9.06 -4.59 -10.21
CA ARG A 26 7.85 -5.09 -9.54
C ARG A 26 8.17 -5.80 -8.22
N ASP A 27 9.07 -6.78 -8.25
CA ASP A 27 9.39 -7.60 -7.08
C ASP A 27 10.06 -6.79 -5.97
N ALA A 28 10.94 -5.85 -6.34
CA ALA A 28 11.58 -4.97 -5.37
C ALA A 28 10.54 -4.04 -4.68
N LEU A 29 9.58 -3.53 -5.45
CA LEU A 29 8.54 -2.66 -4.89
C LEU A 29 7.54 -3.44 -4.04
N LEU A 30 7.20 -4.68 -4.41
CA LEU A 30 6.40 -5.58 -3.58
C LEU A 30 7.10 -5.92 -2.27
N ALA A 31 8.41 -6.23 -2.31
CA ALA A 31 9.18 -6.48 -1.10
C ALA A 31 9.21 -5.25 -0.18
N ARG A 32 9.38 -4.05 -0.75
CA ARG A 32 9.39 -2.79 0.00
C ARG A 32 8.01 -2.45 0.58
N MET A 33 6.92 -2.71 -0.15
CA MET A 33 5.56 -2.59 0.35
C MET A 33 5.32 -3.54 1.52
N LYS A 34 5.72 -4.81 1.39
CA LYS A 34 5.58 -5.82 2.44
C LYS A 34 6.34 -5.39 3.70
N ASP A 35 7.59 -4.97 3.56
CA ASP A 35 8.41 -4.50 4.69
C ASP A 35 7.79 -3.28 5.38
N HIS A 36 7.30 -2.30 4.62
CA HIS A 36 6.61 -1.13 5.17
C HIS A 36 5.37 -1.53 5.99
N ILE A 37 4.50 -2.37 5.42
CA ILE A 37 3.28 -2.86 6.08
C ILE A 37 3.64 -3.64 7.36
N GLN A 38 4.61 -4.55 7.29
CA GLN A 38 5.09 -5.33 8.42
C GLN A 38 5.61 -4.44 9.55
N ASN A 39 6.43 -3.45 9.23
CA ASN A 39 7.02 -2.57 10.23
C ASN A 39 5.98 -1.64 10.86
N VAL A 40 5.10 -1.02 10.07
CA VAL A 40 4.09 -0.07 10.57
C VAL A 40 2.96 -0.80 11.29
N MET A 41 2.26 -1.73 10.62
CA MET A 41 1.14 -2.44 11.25
C MET A 41 1.64 -3.35 12.38
N GLY A 42 2.79 -4.01 12.21
CA GLY A 42 3.35 -4.89 13.23
C GLY A 42 3.67 -4.14 14.54
N ARG A 43 4.20 -2.91 14.45
CA ARG A 43 4.43 -2.05 15.62
C ARG A 43 3.16 -1.76 16.42
N TYR A 44 2.01 -1.71 15.75
CA TYR A 44 0.72 -1.36 16.35
C TYR A 44 -0.27 -2.53 16.42
N LYS A 45 0.20 -3.76 16.23
CA LYS A 45 -0.62 -4.97 16.23
C LYS A 45 -1.50 -5.06 17.48
N GLY A 46 -2.79 -5.33 17.28
CA GLY A 46 -3.79 -5.44 18.35
C GLY A 46 -4.18 -4.12 19.03
N ARG A 47 -3.57 -2.99 18.68
CA ARG A 47 -3.87 -1.66 19.24
C ARG A 47 -4.77 -0.83 18.33
N ILE A 48 -4.79 -1.16 17.04
CA ILE A 48 -5.58 -0.46 16.02
C ILE A 48 -6.65 -1.42 15.51
N LYS A 49 -7.92 -1.09 15.74
CA LYS A 49 -9.05 -1.96 15.36
C LYS A 49 -9.27 -2.08 13.86
N GLY A 50 -8.89 -1.06 13.08
CA GLY A 50 -9.06 -1.07 11.63
C GLY A 50 -8.09 -0.14 10.91
N TRP A 51 -7.73 -0.51 9.69
CA TRP A 51 -6.71 0.11 8.85
C TRP A 51 -7.24 0.44 7.46
N ASP A 52 -6.94 1.65 7.00
CA ASP A 52 -7.01 2.00 5.58
C ASP A 52 -5.75 1.44 4.92
N VAL A 53 -5.87 0.23 4.34
CA VAL A 53 -4.74 -0.48 3.75
C VAL A 53 -4.31 0.20 2.46
N VAL A 54 -5.27 0.47 1.59
CA VAL A 54 -5.07 1.22 0.35
C VAL A 54 -6.00 2.42 0.36
N ASN A 55 -5.46 3.59 0.08
CA ASN A 55 -6.22 4.83 -0.07
C ASN A 55 -6.21 5.30 -1.54
N GLU A 56 -7.38 5.65 -2.07
CA GLU A 56 -7.59 6.38 -3.33
C GLU A 56 -6.93 5.71 -4.55
N ALA A 57 -7.22 4.42 -4.75
CA ALA A 57 -6.70 3.65 -5.88
C ALA A 57 -7.51 3.87 -7.17
N LEU A 58 -8.71 4.44 -7.09
CA LEU A 58 -9.59 4.66 -8.23
C LEU A 58 -9.61 6.14 -8.66
N ASN A 59 -9.91 6.35 -9.94
CA ASN A 59 -10.38 7.63 -10.48
C ASN A 59 -11.90 7.71 -10.36
N GLU A 60 -12.48 8.89 -10.62
CA GLU A 60 -13.94 9.12 -10.55
C GLU A 60 -14.75 8.27 -11.54
N ASP A 61 -14.14 7.85 -12.65
CA ASP A 61 -14.74 6.96 -13.66
C ASP A 61 -14.62 5.46 -13.31
N GLY A 62 -14.10 5.14 -12.11
CA GLY A 62 -13.88 3.77 -11.64
C GLY A 62 -12.64 3.09 -12.24
N THR A 63 -11.88 3.77 -13.10
CA THR A 63 -10.61 3.23 -13.60
C THR A 63 -9.50 3.30 -12.55
N MET A 64 -8.49 2.44 -12.67
CA MET A 64 -7.34 2.44 -11.77
C MET A 64 -6.50 3.72 -11.94
N ARG A 65 -6.25 4.40 -10.82
CA ARG A 65 -5.36 5.55 -10.76
C ARG A 65 -3.94 5.16 -11.16
N GLN A 66 -3.36 5.94 -12.07
CA GLN A 66 -2.04 5.72 -12.66
C GLN A 66 -0.87 6.10 -11.72
N SER A 67 -0.89 5.57 -10.50
CA SER A 67 0.14 5.74 -9.45
C SER A 67 1.42 4.95 -9.75
N PRO A 68 2.56 5.29 -9.13
CA PRO A 68 3.77 4.47 -9.22
C PRO A 68 3.55 3.02 -8.77
N TRP A 69 2.68 2.79 -7.77
CA TRP A 69 2.28 1.44 -7.36
C TRP A 69 1.65 0.66 -8.53
N PHE A 70 0.66 1.24 -9.19
CA PHE A 70 0.00 0.60 -10.33
C PHE A 70 0.94 0.43 -11.53
N LYS A 71 1.74 1.44 -11.86
CA LYS A 71 2.64 1.41 -13.02
C LYS A 71 3.80 0.42 -12.88
N ILE A 72 4.35 0.26 -11.68
CA ILE A 72 5.52 -0.58 -11.44
C ILE A 72 5.11 -2.00 -11.05
N ILE A 73 4.11 -2.16 -10.18
CA ILE A 73 3.62 -3.48 -9.79
C ILE A 73 2.65 -3.97 -10.86
N GLY A 74 1.51 -3.32 -10.99
CA GLY A 74 0.39 -3.77 -11.81
C GLY A 74 -0.92 -3.70 -11.04
N ASP A 75 -1.98 -4.23 -11.63
CA ASP A 75 -3.35 -4.22 -11.10
C ASP A 75 -3.51 -4.97 -9.76
N ASP A 76 -2.67 -5.97 -9.50
CA ASP A 76 -2.73 -6.74 -8.26
C ASP A 76 -2.05 -6.09 -7.04
N PHE A 77 -1.52 -4.86 -7.16
CA PHE A 77 -0.87 -4.18 -6.02
C PHE A 77 -1.82 -4.02 -4.82
N VAL A 78 -3.11 -3.79 -5.08
CA VAL A 78 -4.14 -3.69 -4.03
C VAL A 78 -4.28 -5.04 -3.32
N VAL A 79 -4.44 -6.12 -4.08
CA VAL A 79 -4.57 -7.48 -3.53
C VAL A 79 -3.35 -7.83 -2.68
N LYS A 80 -2.14 -7.50 -3.16
CA LYS A 80 -0.89 -7.73 -2.42
C LYS A 80 -0.83 -6.94 -1.12
N ALA A 81 -1.20 -5.66 -1.11
CA ALA A 81 -1.24 -4.86 0.10
C ALA A 81 -2.15 -5.48 1.17
N PHE A 82 -3.34 -5.94 0.78
CA PHE A 82 -4.28 -6.59 1.71
C PHE A 82 -3.78 -7.96 2.21
N GLN A 83 -3.16 -8.76 1.33
CA GLN A 83 -2.52 -10.02 1.73
C GLN A 83 -1.46 -9.77 2.82
N TYR A 84 -0.58 -8.80 2.60
CA TYR A 84 0.47 -8.46 3.58
C TYR A 84 -0.10 -7.87 4.87
N ALA A 85 -1.14 -7.04 4.79
CA ALA A 85 -1.80 -6.48 5.96
C ALA A 85 -2.45 -7.58 6.82
N HIS A 86 -3.14 -8.53 6.18
CA HIS A 86 -3.78 -9.66 6.85
C HIS A 86 -2.76 -10.62 7.48
N GLU A 87 -1.63 -10.87 6.82
CA GLU A 87 -0.52 -11.64 7.40
C GLU A 87 -0.01 -11.04 8.72
N VAL A 88 -0.02 -9.70 8.85
CA VAL A 88 0.53 -8.99 10.01
C VAL A 88 -0.45 -8.96 11.19
N ASP A 89 -1.70 -8.55 10.93
CA ASP A 89 -2.76 -8.47 11.95
C ASP A 89 -4.09 -9.01 11.43
N PRO A 90 -4.32 -10.34 11.52
CA PRO A 90 -5.54 -10.97 11.03
C PRO A 90 -6.83 -10.51 11.74
N ALA A 91 -6.71 -9.90 12.93
CA ALA A 91 -7.84 -9.46 13.74
C ALA A 91 -8.27 -8.02 13.42
N ALA A 92 -7.46 -7.26 12.67
CA ALA A 92 -7.78 -5.90 12.29
C ALA A 92 -8.79 -5.88 11.12
N GLU A 93 -9.73 -4.94 11.16
CA GLU A 93 -10.57 -4.62 10.01
C GLU A 93 -9.72 -3.95 8.91
N LEU A 94 -9.74 -4.49 7.69
CA LEU A 94 -8.94 -3.99 6.58
C LEU A 94 -9.85 -3.33 5.56
N SER A 95 -9.58 -2.07 5.24
CA SER A 95 -10.46 -1.25 4.39
C SER A 95 -9.70 -0.67 3.19
N HIS A 96 -10.40 -0.58 2.06
CA HIS A 96 -10.03 0.28 0.95
C HIS A 96 -10.80 1.58 1.13
N ASN A 97 -10.09 2.71 1.24
CA ASN A 97 -10.71 4.00 1.47
C ASN A 97 -10.59 4.84 0.19
N ASP A 98 -11.70 5.36 -0.30
CA ASP A 98 -11.74 6.23 -1.48
C ASP A 98 -12.76 7.36 -1.23
N TYR A 99 -12.74 8.40 -2.07
CA TYR A 99 -13.68 9.51 -2.02
C TYR A 99 -14.58 9.52 -3.26
N ASN A 100 -15.75 10.16 -3.12
CA ASN A 100 -16.91 10.22 -4.03
C ASN A 100 -17.88 9.02 -3.93
#